data_AF-A0A7X3V2R2-F1
#
_entry.id   AF-A0A7X3V2R2-F1
#
_cell.length_a   1.000
_cell.length_b   1.000
_cell.length_c   1.000
_cell.angle_alpha   90.00
_cell.angle_beta   90.00
_cell.angle_gamma   90.00
#
_symmetry.space_group_name_H-M   'P 1'
#
loop_
_entity.id
_entity.type
_entity.pdbx_description
1 polymer ?
#
loop_
_entity_poly.entity_id
_entity_poly.type
_entity_poly.pdbx_seq_one_letter_code
_entity_poly.pdbx_strand_id
1 'polypeptide(L)'
;MPTDDVLARDPKTADAIETAIRLDPELAELRHRQAQLQNRISRLTAIRSTRERKRRTRRLILLGTFVEEWHTSRPDEALTADQLMERMDGWLTRSADRRVFGLEPIE
;
A
#
# COMPACT_ATOMS: atom_id res chain seq x y z
N MET A 1 10.20 -14.28 -42.00
CA MET A 1 10.42 -13.05 -41.20
C MET A 1 11.29 -13.43 -40.02
N PRO A 2 12.62 -13.22 -40.03
CA PRO A 2 13.49 -13.49 -38.88
C PRO A 2 13.55 -12.23 -37.98
N THR A 3 12.98 -12.30 -36.77
CA THR A 3 13.65 -12.32 -35.45
C THR A 3 14.27 -10.99 -34.99
N ASP A 4 13.47 -10.20 -34.26
CA ASP A 4 13.89 -9.08 -33.41
C ASP A 4 14.55 -9.56 -32.10
N ASP A 5 15.67 -10.28 -32.20
CA ASP A 5 16.41 -10.76 -31.01
C ASP A 5 17.94 -10.71 -31.18
N VAL A 6 18.48 -9.56 -31.62
CA VAL A 6 19.94 -9.38 -31.77
C VAL A 6 20.43 -7.96 -31.43
N LEU A 7 19.93 -7.34 -30.35
CA LEU A 7 20.49 -6.06 -29.88
C LEU A 7 21.10 -6.09 -28.48
N ALA A 8 21.41 -7.27 -27.93
CA ALA A 8 22.05 -7.39 -26.61
C ALA A 8 23.18 -8.43 -26.55
N ARG A 9 24.08 -8.48 -27.53
CA ARG A 9 25.21 -9.44 -27.54
C ARG A 9 26.60 -8.89 -27.89
N ASP A 10 26.80 -7.57 -27.89
CA ASP A 10 28.14 -6.99 -28.05
C ASP A 10 28.70 -6.49 -26.70
N PRO A 11 29.72 -7.14 -26.11
CA PRO A 11 30.35 -6.69 -24.86
C PRO A 11 31.00 -5.31 -24.99
N LYS A 12 31.31 -4.90 -26.23
CA LYS A 12 31.90 -3.60 -26.57
C LYS A 12 30.94 -2.43 -26.32
N THR A 13 29.63 -2.66 -26.39
CA THR A 13 28.59 -1.63 -26.20
C THR A 13 28.30 -1.39 -24.73
N ALA A 14 28.37 -2.44 -23.89
CA ALA A 14 28.29 -2.32 -22.44
C ALA A 14 29.53 -1.59 -21.88
N ASP A 15 30.73 -1.95 -22.33
CA ASP A 15 31.99 -1.28 -21.98
C ASP A 15 32.02 0.19 -22.43
N ALA A 16 31.45 0.52 -23.59
CA ALA A 16 31.38 1.90 -24.09
C ALA A 16 30.42 2.76 -23.25
N ILE A 17 29.30 2.19 -22.81
CA ILE A 17 28.36 2.86 -21.90
C ILE A 17 29.01 3.05 -20.52
N GLU A 18 29.71 2.04 -20.01
CA GLU A 18 30.45 2.09 -18.75
C GLU A 18 31.61 3.12 -18.79
N THR A 19 32.30 3.21 -19.93
CA THR A 19 33.36 4.19 -20.17
C THR A 19 32.81 5.61 -20.32
N ALA A 20 31.65 5.79 -20.97
CA ALA A 20 30.98 7.09 -21.09
C ALA A 20 30.46 7.61 -19.74
N ILE A 21 29.97 6.73 -18.86
CA ILE A 21 29.58 7.06 -17.48
C ILE A 21 30.81 7.53 -16.67
N ARG A 22 32.00 7.01 -16.97
CA ARG A 22 33.27 7.43 -16.33
C ARG A 22 33.72 8.84 -16.73
N LEU A 23 33.20 9.39 -17.83
CA LEU A 23 33.60 10.68 -18.39
C LEU A 23 32.71 11.86 -17.96
N ASP A 24 31.49 11.59 -17.47
CA ASP A 24 30.56 12.61 -16.99
C ASP A 24 30.20 12.40 -15.50
N PRO A 25 30.96 13.04 -14.58
CA PRO A 25 30.75 12.89 -13.14
C PRO A 25 29.36 13.39 -12.70
N GLU A 26 28.76 14.34 -13.42
CA GLU A 26 27.42 14.84 -13.12
C GLU A 26 26.37 13.78 -13.44
N LEU A 27 26.49 13.10 -14.58
CA LEU A 27 25.61 11.99 -14.94
C LEU A 27 25.73 10.81 -13.95
N ALA A 28 26.95 10.49 -13.51
CA ALA A 28 27.19 9.44 -12.53
C ALA A 28 26.53 9.79 -11.18
N GLU A 29 26.67 11.04 -10.73
CA GLU A 29 26.02 11.52 -9.51
C GLU A 29 24.49 11.50 -9.62
N LEU A 30 23.93 11.95 -10.74
CA LEU A 30 22.48 11.93 -10.98
C LEU A 30 21.92 10.50 -10.96
N ARG A 31 22.62 9.53 -11.56
CA ARG A 31 22.22 8.11 -11.50
C ARG A 31 22.31 7.55 -10.09
N HIS A 32 23.33 7.91 -9.33
CA HIS A 32 23.45 7.51 -7.94
C HIS A 32 22.27 8.06 -7.10
N ARG A 33 21.95 9.35 -7.25
CA ARG A 33 20.79 9.99 -6.60
C ARG A 33 19.47 9.34 -7.03
N GLN A 34 19.32 9.00 -8.31
CA GLN A 34 18.15 8.28 -8.82
C GLN A 34 17.97 6.93 -8.13
N ALA A 35 19.03 6.14 -8.02
CA ALA A 35 18.99 4.84 -7.33
C ALA A 35 18.63 4.99 -5.84
N GLN A 36 19.19 5.99 -5.15
CA GLN A 36 18.83 6.31 -3.77
C GLN A 36 17.34 6.67 -3.61
N LEU A 37 16.82 7.50 -4.51
CA LEU A 37 15.41 7.90 -4.51
C LEU A 37 14.50 6.72 -4.80
N GLN A 38 14.82 5.86 -5.77
CA GLN A 38 14.07 4.64 -6.06
C GLN A 38 14.01 3.70 -4.86
N ASN A 39 15.13 3.50 -4.18
CA ASN A 39 15.18 2.71 -2.94
C ASN A 39 14.29 3.31 -1.85
N ARG A 40 14.32 4.64 -1.69
CA ARG A 40 13.46 5.35 -0.71
C ARG A 40 11.99 5.21 -1.06
N ILE A 41 11.62 5.33 -2.33
CA ILE A 41 10.25 5.15 -2.82
C ILE A 41 9.79 3.72 -2.55
N SER A 42 10.58 2.72 -2.90
CA SER A 42 10.26 1.30 -2.66
C SER A 42 9.99 1.03 -1.17
N ARG A 43 10.87 1.53 -0.29
CA ARG A 43 10.71 1.40 1.16
C ARG A 43 9.43 2.07 1.67
N LEU A 44 9.13 3.30 1.23
CA LEU A 44 7.92 4.01 1.63
C LEU A 44 6.65 3.32 1.14
N THR A 45 6.68 2.78 -0.08
CA THR A 45 5.57 1.99 -0.64
C THR A 45 5.32 0.71 0.17
N ALA A 46 6.36 -0.02 0.54
CA ALA A 46 6.24 -1.21 1.38
C ALA A 46 5.69 -0.90 2.79
N ILE A 47 6.10 0.23 3.38
CA ILE A 47 5.56 0.70 4.66
C ILE A 47 4.07 1.05 4.50
N ARG A 48 3.69 1.75 3.43
CA ARG A 48 2.31 2.13 3.16
C ARG A 48 1.43 0.89 2.93
N SER A 49 1.88 -0.06 2.12
CA SER A 49 1.12 -1.30 1.86
C SER A 49 0.93 -2.13 3.13
N THR A 50 1.95 -2.20 3.99
CA THR A 50 1.86 -2.87 5.29
C THR A 50 0.86 -2.18 6.22
N ARG A 51 0.89 -0.84 6.28
CA ARG A 51 -0.07 -0.05 7.07
C ARG A 51 -1.49 -0.24 6.57
N GLU A 52 -1.69 -0.25 5.25
CA GLU A 52 -3.00 -0.45 4.65
C GLU A 52 -3.54 -1.85 4.91
N ARG A 53 -2.70 -2.88 4.77
CA ARG A 53 -3.07 -4.26 5.12
C ARG A 53 -3.51 -4.36 6.58
N LYS A 54 -2.76 -3.75 7.50
CA LYS A 54 -3.12 -3.73 8.93
C LYS A 54 -4.45 -3.03 9.18
N ARG A 55 -4.70 -1.88 8.53
CA ARG A 55 -5.98 -1.16 8.61
C ARG A 55 -7.13 -2.00 8.07
N ARG A 56 -6.97 -2.61 6.88
CA ARG A 56 -7.96 -3.51 6.28
C ARG A 56 -8.28 -4.70 7.17
N THR A 57 -7.26 -5.40 7.68
CA THR A 57 -7.46 -6.54 8.58
C THR A 57 -8.22 -6.11 9.84
N ARG A 58 -7.84 -4.99 10.46
CA ARG A 58 -8.55 -4.46 11.61
C ARG A 58 -10.02 -4.13 11.29
N ARG A 59 -10.27 -3.51 10.14
CA ARG A 59 -11.64 -3.20 9.67
C ARG A 59 -12.49 -4.46 9.56
N LEU A 60 -11.95 -5.52 8.93
CA LEU A 60 -12.65 -6.78 8.75
C LEU A 60 -12.93 -7.49 10.08
N ILE A 61 -11.98 -7.48 11.01
CA ILE A 61 -12.17 -8.07 12.34
C ILE A 61 -13.30 -7.35 13.07
N LEU A 62 -13.23 -6.01 13.18
CA LEU A 62 -14.24 -5.22 13.90
C LEU A 62 -15.63 -5.35 13.28
N LEU A 63 -15.70 -5.33 11.94
CA LEU A 63 -16.96 -5.53 11.23
C LEU A 63 -17.51 -6.94 11.48
N GLY A 64 -16.66 -7.96 11.38
CA GLY A 64 -17.05 -9.35 11.62
C GLY A 64 -17.57 -9.56 13.04
N THR A 65 -16.86 -9.07 14.05
CA THR A 65 -17.29 -9.17 15.46
C THR A 65 -18.61 -8.45 15.70
N PHE A 66 -18.78 -7.26 15.11
CA PHE A 66 -20.04 -6.50 15.25
C PHE A 66 -21.22 -7.24 14.61
N VAL A 67 -21.04 -7.78 13.39
CA VAL A 67 -22.10 -8.51 12.68
C VAL A 67 -22.46 -9.80 13.41
N GLU A 68 -21.48 -10.51 13.97
CA GLU A 68 -21.70 -11.71 14.79
C GLU A 68 -22.52 -11.39 16.05
N GLU A 69 -22.15 -10.34 16.78
CA GLU A 69 -22.87 -9.88 17.97
C GLU A 69 -24.30 -9.43 17.62
N TRP A 70 -24.46 -8.70 16.52
CA TRP A 70 -25.76 -8.26 16.02
C TRP A 70 -26.66 -9.45 15.70
N HIS A 71 -26.19 -10.39 14.88
CA HIS A 71 -26.99 -11.53 14.45
C HIS A 71 -27.33 -12.46 15.63
N THR A 72 -26.46 -12.56 16.63
CA THR A 72 -26.75 -13.31 17.86
C THR A 72 -27.85 -12.65 18.67
N SER A 73 -27.85 -11.31 18.75
CA SER A 73 -28.81 -10.55 19.54
C SER A 73 -30.14 -10.29 18.80
N ARG A 74 -30.10 -10.28 17.47
CA ARG A 74 -31.19 -9.91 16.56
C ARG A 74 -31.18 -10.81 15.30
N PRO A 75 -31.50 -12.11 15.45
CA PRO A 75 -31.34 -13.09 14.38
C PRO A 75 -32.21 -12.83 13.14
N ASP A 76 -33.34 -12.14 13.31
CA ASP A 76 -34.28 -11.86 12.22
C ASP A 76 -34.12 -10.44 11.63
N GLU A 77 -33.18 -9.63 12.14
CA GLU A 77 -32.99 -8.24 11.71
C GLU A 77 -31.83 -8.11 10.73
N ALA A 78 -32.15 -7.86 9.46
CA ALA A 78 -31.15 -7.56 8.45
C ALA A 78 -30.63 -6.11 8.59
N LEU A 79 -29.32 -5.95 8.45
CA LEU A 79 -28.63 -4.67 8.51
C LEU A 79 -28.37 -4.15 7.10
N THR A 80 -28.89 -2.97 6.79
CA THR A 80 -28.46 -2.23 5.58
C THR A 80 -27.08 -1.63 5.79
N ALA A 81 -26.39 -1.29 4.70
CA ALA A 81 -25.06 -0.69 4.77
C ALA A 81 -25.04 0.66 5.53
N ASP A 82 -26.10 1.46 5.39
CA ASP A 82 -26.20 2.77 6.06
C ASP A 82 -26.42 2.59 7.57
N GLN A 83 -27.32 1.70 7.96
CA GLN A 83 -27.56 1.35 9.36
C GLN A 83 -26.31 0.76 10.01
N LEU A 84 -25.52 -0.04 9.27
CA LEU A 84 -24.29 -0.62 9.78
C LEU A 84 -23.31 0.45 10.25
N MET A 85 -23.11 1.49 9.45
CA MET A 85 -22.18 2.56 9.79
C MET A 85 -22.65 3.38 10.99
N GLU A 86 -23.94 3.72 11.05
CA GLU A 86 -24.54 4.41 12.20
C GLU A 86 -24.42 3.58 13.49
N ARG A 87 -24.71 2.28 13.41
CA ARG A 87 -24.59 1.39 14.59
C ARG A 87 -23.14 1.18 15.01
N MET A 88 -22.21 1.06 14.06
CA MET A 88 -20.79 0.97 14.39
C MET A 88 -20.26 2.26 15.02
N ASP A 89 -20.82 3.42 14.68
CA ASP A 89 -20.49 4.67 15.34
C ASP A 89 -20.85 4.64 16.83
N GLY A 90 -22.01 4.07 17.18
CA GLY A 90 -22.39 3.86 18.57
C GLY A 90 -21.61 2.74 19.29
N TRP A 91 -21.22 1.69 18.55
CA TRP A 91 -20.57 0.50 19.12
C TRP A 91 -19.06 0.66 19.35
N LEU A 92 -18.38 1.40 18.48
CA LEU A 92 -16.93 1.61 18.57
C LEU A 92 -16.58 2.65 19.63
N THR A 93 -16.02 2.19 20.75
CA THR A 93 -15.64 3.05 21.89
C THR A 93 -14.21 3.61 21.81
N ARG A 94 -13.36 3.03 20.96
CA ARG A 94 -11.94 3.42 20.85
C ARG A 94 -11.70 4.29 19.62
N SER A 95 -11.15 5.49 19.82
CA SER A 95 -10.76 6.41 18.74
C SER A 95 -9.82 5.79 17.71
N ALA A 96 -8.98 4.84 18.12
CA ALA A 96 -8.11 4.11 17.19
C ALA A 96 -8.88 3.24 16.20
N ASP A 97 -10.01 2.68 16.61
CA ASP A 97 -10.82 1.76 15.83
C ASP A 97 -11.82 2.53 14.97
N ARG A 98 -12.39 3.61 15.51
CA ARG A 98 -13.22 4.60 14.81
C ARG A 98 -12.53 5.19 13.57
N ARG A 99 -11.25 5.55 13.71
CA ARG A 99 -10.42 6.05 12.59
C ARG A 99 -10.28 5.06 11.43
N VAL A 100 -10.38 3.76 11.68
CA VAL A 100 -10.26 2.74 10.62
C VAL A 100 -11.48 2.76 9.71
N PHE A 101 -12.62 3.28 10.21
CA PHE A 101 -13.87 3.44 9.49
C PHE A 101 -14.14 4.88 9.05
N GLY A 102 -13.26 5.83 9.37
CA GLY A 102 -13.43 7.25 9.03
C GLY A 102 -14.39 7.99 9.97
N LEU A 103 -14.64 7.44 11.16
CA LEU A 103 -15.50 8.06 12.17
C LEU A 103 -14.72 9.04 13.06
N GLU A 104 -15.40 10.06 13.56
CA GLU A 104 -14.84 11.07 14.48
C GLU A 104 -14.31 10.41 15.76
N PRO A 105 -13.19 10.85 16.35
CA PRO A 105 -12.69 10.30 17.60
C PRO A 105 -13.63 10.61 18.77
N ILE A 106 -13.62 9.74 19.79
CA ILE A 106 -14.23 10.01 21.10
C ILE A 106 -13.13 10.58 22.00
N GLU A 107 -13.44 11.65 22.73
CA GLU A 107 -12.55 12.27 23.73
C GLU A 107 -12.42 11.42 25.01
#